data_AF-A0A950ATM3-F1
#
_entry.id   AF-A0A950ATM3-F1
#
_cell.length_a   1.000
_cell.length_b   1.000
_cell.length_c   1.000
_cell.angle_alpha   90.00
_cell.angle_beta   90.00
_cell.angle_gamma   90.00
#
_symmetry.space_group_name_H-M   'P 1'
#
loop_
_entity.id
_entity.type
_entity.pdbx_description
1 polymer ?
#
loop_
_entity_poly.entity_id
_entity_poly.type
_entity_poly.pdbx_seq_one_letter_code
_entity_poly.pdbx_strand_id
1 'polypeptide(L)'
;MCGILAMYAAREPISAAALEQATLRLAHRGPDAQRTWVADDRRVGLGHARLGIIDLATGDQPIASEDEGVRFVVNGEFYDFERVQRDLEGRGHRLRTRSDSEIALHPYEEIGTACLQQLRGEFAFALWDGPNDTLFAARDRFGIKPLYSTKSRVVIISND
;
A
#
# COMPACT_ATOMS: atom_id res chain seq x y z
N MET A 1 10.45 7.97 7.09
CA MET A 1 9.04 7.71 6.75
C MET A 1 9.02 7.30 5.30
N CYS A 2 8.31 6.25 4.92
CA CYS A 2 8.22 5.83 3.52
C CYS A 2 7.50 6.87 2.65
N GLY A 3 7.64 6.76 1.33
CA GLY A 3 6.80 7.44 0.35
C GLY A 3 5.92 6.42 -0.38
N ILE A 4 4.66 6.76 -0.63
CA ILE A 4 3.76 5.94 -1.44
C ILE A 4 3.18 6.73 -2.60
N LEU A 5 2.99 6.03 -3.71
CA LEU A 5 2.37 6.52 -4.93
C LEU A 5 1.37 5.48 -5.43
N ALA A 6 0.16 5.92 -5.76
CA ALA A 6 -0.76 5.14 -6.59
C ALA A 6 -1.24 6.00 -7.74
N MET A 7 -1.30 5.41 -8.93
CA MET A 7 -1.78 6.03 -10.15
C MET A 7 -2.93 5.21 -10.71
N TYR A 8 -4.02 5.86 -11.08
CA TYR A 8 -5.12 5.27 -11.85
C TYR A 8 -5.33 6.05 -13.15
N ALA A 9 -5.48 5.30 -14.24
CA ALA A 9 -5.73 5.85 -15.56
C ALA A 9 -6.99 5.27 -16.19
N ALA A 10 -7.96 6.16 -16.44
CA ALA A 10 -9.22 5.81 -17.11
C ALA A 10 -9.09 5.70 -18.64
N ARG A 11 -8.00 6.20 -19.23
CA ARG A 11 -7.85 6.30 -20.70
C ARG A 11 -6.48 5.86 -21.19
N GLU A 12 -5.43 6.53 -20.73
CA GLU A 12 -4.06 6.28 -21.19
C GLU A 12 -3.33 5.31 -20.26
N PRO A 13 -2.84 4.16 -20.76
CA PRO A 13 -2.09 3.21 -19.95
C PRO A 13 -0.92 3.86 -19.19
N ILE A 14 -0.74 3.47 -17.94
CA ILE A 14 0.39 3.88 -17.12
C ILE A 14 1.68 3.32 -17.73
N SER A 15 2.67 4.18 -17.89
CA SER A 15 4.04 3.79 -18.25
C SER A 15 4.78 3.32 -17.01
N ALA A 16 5.33 2.11 -17.04
CA ALA A 16 6.19 1.60 -15.97
C ALA A 16 7.36 2.56 -15.69
N ALA A 17 8.02 3.04 -16.75
CA ALA A 17 9.10 4.02 -16.62
C ALA A 17 8.63 5.34 -15.99
N ALA A 18 7.41 5.79 -16.26
CA ALA A 18 6.89 7.01 -15.64
C ALA A 18 6.57 6.81 -14.15
N LEU A 19 6.03 5.64 -13.79
CA LEU A 19 5.78 5.25 -12.40
C LEU A 19 7.09 5.10 -11.61
N GLU A 20 8.11 4.49 -12.20
CA GLU A 20 9.45 4.37 -11.61
C GLU A 20 10.07 5.74 -11.36
N GLN A 21 10.06 6.63 -12.36
CA GLN A 21 10.58 7.99 -12.21
C GLN A 21 9.83 8.80 -11.14
N ALA A 22 8.50 8.66 -11.07
CA ALA A 22 7.70 9.30 -10.04
C ALA A 22 8.02 8.73 -8.64
N THR A 23 8.19 7.41 -8.53
CA THR A 23 8.54 6.74 -7.26
C THR A 23 9.94 7.15 -6.80
N LEU A 24 10.90 7.32 -7.71
CA LEU A 24 12.25 7.80 -7.38
C LEU A 24 12.27 9.23 -6.81
N ARG A 25 11.28 10.09 -7.13
CA ARG A 25 11.17 11.42 -6.50
C ARG A 25 10.91 11.31 -5.00
N LEU A 26 10.28 10.22 -4.57
CA LEU A 26 10.02 9.91 -3.16
C LEU A 26 11.21 9.25 -2.44
N ALA A 27 12.35 9.00 -3.11
CA ALA A 27 13.50 8.31 -2.51
C ALA A 27 14.06 9.03 -1.27
N HIS A 28 13.92 10.35 -1.17
CA HIS A 28 14.33 11.11 0.01
C HIS A 28 13.54 10.74 1.28
N ARG A 29 12.34 10.15 1.13
CA ARG A 29 11.53 9.60 2.22
C ARG A 29 12.02 8.20 2.61
N GLY A 30 12.15 7.35 1.59
CA GLY A 30 12.57 5.97 1.73
C GLY A 30 13.82 5.67 0.91
N PRO A 31 15.03 5.93 1.46
CA PRO A 31 16.28 5.79 0.74
C PRO A 31 16.72 4.33 0.55
N ASP A 32 16.14 3.39 1.30
CA ASP A 32 16.65 2.01 1.36
C ASP A 32 16.23 1.17 0.16
N ALA A 33 15.03 1.41 -0.37
CA ALA A 33 14.55 0.74 -1.58
C ALA A 33 13.46 1.54 -2.29
N GLN A 34 13.36 1.38 -3.61
CA GLN A 34 12.25 1.87 -4.41
C GLN A 34 11.73 0.73 -5.28
N ARG A 35 10.43 0.46 -5.19
CA ARG A 35 9.78 -0.60 -5.96
C ARG A 35 8.47 -0.11 -6.54
N THR A 36 8.10 -0.70 -7.66
CA THR A 36 6.86 -0.41 -8.36
C THR A 36 6.17 -1.69 -8.78
N TRP A 37 4.86 -1.58 -9.00
CA TRP A 37 4.04 -2.60 -9.60
C TRP A 37 3.05 -1.92 -10.55
N VAL A 38 2.77 -2.55 -11.69
CA VAL A 38 1.78 -2.09 -12.66
C VAL A 38 0.83 -3.25 -12.94
N ALA A 39 -0.47 -2.98 -12.91
CA ALA A 39 -1.49 -3.95 -13.28
C ALA A 39 -1.33 -4.39 -14.74
N ASP A 40 -1.77 -5.61 -15.08
CA ASP A 40 -1.62 -6.16 -16.43
C ASP A 40 -2.31 -5.31 -17.51
N ASP A 41 -3.48 -4.74 -17.17
CA ASP A 41 -4.22 -3.81 -18.03
C ASP A 41 -3.61 -2.39 -18.06
N ARG A 42 -2.58 -2.16 -17.24
CA ARG A 42 -1.85 -0.90 -17.06
C ARG A 42 -2.74 0.28 -16.67
N ARG A 43 -3.94 0.04 -16.14
CA ARG A 43 -4.82 1.08 -15.61
C ARG A 43 -4.39 1.53 -14.22
N VAL A 44 -3.67 0.68 -13.48
CA VAL A 44 -3.19 0.96 -12.13
C VAL A 44 -1.70 0.74 -11.98
N GLY A 45 -1.05 1.65 -11.24
CA GLY A 45 0.35 1.55 -10.87
C GLY A 45 0.53 1.92 -9.40
N LEU A 46 1.29 1.12 -8.67
CA LEU A 46 1.65 1.35 -7.27
C LEU A 46 3.16 1.52 -7.15
N GLY A 47 3.61 2.48 -6.36
CA GLY A 47 5.01 2.77 -6.09
C GLY A 47 5.25 2.97 -4.61
N HIS A 48 6.39 2.49 -4.12
CA HIS A 48 6.80 2.62 -2.73
C HIS A 48 8.29 2.94 -2.65
N ALA A 49 8.61 4.00 -1.90
CA ALA A 49 9.96 4.33 -1.47
C ALA A 49 10.07 3.99 0.02
N ARG A 50 10.89 3.00 0.35
CA ARG A 50 10.95 2.37 1.66
C ARG A 50 12.06 2.95 2.54
N LEU A 51 11.71 3.28 3.79
CA LEU A 51 12.66 3.35 4.89
C LEU A 51 12.46 2.09 5.74
N GLY A 52 13.43 1.18 5.72
CA GLY A 52 13.37 -0.09 6.43
C GLY A 52 13.52 0.11 7.93
N ILE A 53 12.40 0.01 8.66
CA ILE A 53 12.38 0.05 10.13
C ILE A 53 12.01 -1.32 10.68
N ILE A 54 10.85 -1.84 10.25
CA ILE A 54 10.33 -3.17 10.62
C ILE A 54 10.50 -4.12 9.44
N ASP A 55 10.92 -5.35 9.75
CA ASP A 55 11.13 -6.44 8.79
C ASP A 55 12.00 -6.06 7.57
N LEU A 56 13.30 -5.93 7.80
CA LEU A 56 14.27 -5.54 6.76
C LEU A 56 14.35 -6.53 5.59
N ALA A 57 13.95 -7.79 5.78
CA ALA A 57 14.15 -8.87 4.82
C ALA A 57 12.96 -9.06 3.87
N THR A 58 11.73 -8.98 4.38
CA THR A 58 10.53 -9.29 3.58
C THR A 58 9.53 -8.14 3.45
N GLY A 59 9.74 -7.02 4.16
CA GLY A 59 8.82 -5.87 4.17
C GLY A 59 8.84 -4.97 2.91
N ASP A 60 9.26 -5.51 1.77
CA ASP A 60 9.24 -4.79 0.50
C ASP A 60 7.79 -4.66 -0.01
N GLN A 61 7.45 -3.48 -0.53
CA GLN A 61 6.11 -3.17 -1.05
C GLN A 61 6.23 -2.67 -2.49
N PRO A 62 5.21 -2.82 -3.35
CA PRO A 62 3.82 -3.23 -3.05
C PRO A 62 3.68 -4.68 -2.59
N ILE A 63 2.94 -4.89 -1.50
CA ILE A 63 2.66 -6.24 -0.99
C ILE A 63 1.38 -6.73 -1.65
N ALA A 64 1.30 -8.03 -1.95
CA ALA A 64 0.17 -8.66 -2.61
C ALA A 64 -0.54 -9.65 -1.66
N SER A 65 -1.84 -9.85 -1.85
CA SER A 65 -2.59 -10.92 -1.20
C SER A 65 -2.09 -12.30 -1.62
N GLU A 66 -2.60 -13.34 -0.97
CA GLU A 66 -2.27 -14.74 -1.24
C GLU A 66 -2.56 -15.13 -2.69
N ASP A 67 -3.64 -14.60 -3.26
CA ASP A 67 -4.08 -14.82 -4.64
C ASP A 67 -3.62 -13.71 -5.60
N GLU A 68 -2.90 -12.71 -5.08
CA GLU A 68 -2.44 -11.52 -5.80
C GLU A 68 -3.54 -10.64 -6.40
N GLY A 69 -4.80 -10.85 -6.02
CA GLY A 69 -5.95 -10.07 -6.45
C GLY A 69 -5.97 -8.66 -5.83
N VAL A 70 -5.41 -8.51 -4.63
CA VAL A 70 -5.28 -7.22 -3.94
C VAL A 70 -3.80 -6.89 -3.77
N ARG A 71 -3.42 -5.63 -4.04
CA ARG A 71 -2.06 -5.13 -3.81
C ARG A 71 -2.08 -3.80 -3.12
N PHE A 72 -1.15 -3.56 -2.20
CA PHE A 72 -1.17 -2.36 -1.39
C PHE A 72 0.21 -1.79 -1.09
N VAL A 73 0.23 -0.50 -0.80
CA VAL A 73 1.41 0.28 -0.38
C VAL A 73 1.05 1.14 0.82
N VAL A 74 1.96 1.24 1.77
CA VAL A 74 1.76 1.90 3.07
C VAL A 74 2.91 2.85 3.37
N ASN A 75 2.58 4.02 3.89
CA ASN A 75 3.47 4.83 4.70
C ASN A 75 2.91 4.91 6.11
N GLY A 76 3.60 4.31 7.08
CA GLY A 76 3.16 4.33 8.46
C GLY A 76 3.51 3.07 9.22
N GLU A 77 2.92 2.97 10.41
CA GLU A 77 3.08 1.84 11.31
C GLU A 77 1.72 1.41 11.84
N PHE A 78 1.45 0.11 11.83
CA PHE A 78 0.29 -0.48 12.47
C PHE A 78 0.65 -1.08 13.84
N TYR A 79 -0.16 -0.75 14.84
CA TYR A 79 0.05 -1.17 16.22
C TYR A 79 -0.56 -2.55 16.47
N ASP A 80 -0.08 -3.21 17.53
CA ASP A 80 -0.49 -4.56 17.94
C ASP A 80 -0.34 -5.62 16.82
N PHE A 81 0.53 -5.37 15.84
CA PHE A 81 0.57 -6.14 14.59
C PHE A 81 0.87 -7.63 14.83
N GLU A 82 1.77 -7.98 15.75
CA GLU A 82 2.09 -9.38 16.06
C GLU A 82 0.87 -10.18 16.58
N ARG A 83 -0.06 -9.51 17.28
CA ARG A 83 -1.32 -10.14 17.70
C ARG A 83 -2.24 -10.32 16.50
N VAL A 84 -2.38 -9.27 15.69
CA VAL A 84 -3.25 -9.30 14.50
C VAL A 84 -2.76 -10.32 13.47
N GLN A 85 -1.45 -10.45 13.27
CA GLN A 85 -0.84 -11.48 12.42
C GLN A 85 -1.24 -12.88 12.88
N ARG A 86 -1.10 -13.19 14.17
CA ARG A 86 -1.52 -14.49 14.72
C ARG A 86 -3.02 -14.75 14.55
N ASP A 87 -3.85 -13.72 14.76
CA ASP A 87 -5.29 -13.82 14.56
C ASP A 87 -5.65 -14.07 13.08
N LEU A 88 -4.91 -13.46 12.14
CA LEU A 88 -5.06 -13.67 10.70
C LEU A 88 -4.62 -15.07 10.27
N GLU A 89 -3.45 -15.52 10.70
CA GLU A 89 -2.95 -16.88 10.45
C GLU A 89 -3.91 -17.93 11.02
N GLY A 90 -4.45 -17.70 12.22
CA GLY A 90 -5.45 -18.56 12.84
C GLY A 90 -6.77 -18.65 12.07
N ARG A 91 -7.07 -17.63 11.24
CA ARG A 91 -8.22 -17.62 10.31
C ARG A 91 -7.90 -18.18 8.93
N GLY A 92 -6.64 -18.59 8.69
CA GLY A 92 -6.21 -19.25 7.46
C GLY A 92 -5.48 -18.35 6.45
N HIS A 93 -5.23 -17.08 6.80
CA HIS A 93 -4.43 -16.19 5.95
C HIS A 93 -2.96 -16.63 5.92
N ARG A 94 -2.30 -16.41 4.78
CA ARG A 94 -0.87 -16.68 4.60
C ARG A 94 -0.14 -15.37 4.32
N LEU A 95 0.40 -14.80 5.39
CA LEU A 95 1.19 -13.59 5.30
C LEU A 95 2.52 -13.86 4.57
N ARG A 96 2.87 -12.97 3.64
CA ARG A 96 4.08 -13.02 2.80
C ARG A 96 5.26 -12.32 3.48
N THR A 97 4.99 -11.47 4.45
CA THR A 97 5.96 -10.62 5.14
C THR A 97 5.79 -10.74 6.65
N ARG A 98 6.79 -10.27 7.38
CA ARG A 98 6.69 -10.03 8.83
C ARG A 98 6.48 -8.56 9.15
N SER A 99 6.22 -7.72 8.13
CA SER A 99 5.94 -6.30 8.31
C SER A 99 4.57 -6.13 8.93
N ASP A 100 4.48 -5.14 9.80
CA ASP A 100 3.23 -4.61 10.33
C ASP A 100 2.27 -4.14 9.22
N SER A 101 2.77 -3.73 8.06
CA SER A 101 1.96 -3.23 6.95
C SER A 101 0.94 -4.27 6.45
N GLU A 102 1.33 -5.55 6.39
CA GLU A 102 0.48 -6.62 5.83
C GLU A 102 -0.79 -6.88 6.62
N ILE A 103 -0.83 -6.49 7.91
CA ILE A 103 -2.02 -6.67 8.72
C ILE A 103 -3.21 -5.83 8.25
N ALA A 104 -2.98 -4.80 7.42
CA ALA A 104 -4.05 -3.98 6.87
C ALA A 104 -4.65 -4.56 5.58
N LEU A 105 -3.94 -5.46 4.91
CA LEU A 105 -4.36 -6.08 3.66
C LEU A 105 -5.46 -7.11 3.89
N HIS A 106 -5.19 -8.11 4.72
CA HIS A 106 -6.09 -9.25 4.86
C HIS A 106 -7.46 -8.92 5.47
N PRO A 107 -7.59 -8.03 6.49
CA PRO A 107 -8.90 -7.58 6.93
C PRO A 107 -9.69 -6.86 5.85
N TYR A 108 -9.04 -6.21 4.88
CA TYR A 108 -9.74 -5.65 3.72
C TYR A 108 -10.33 -6.75 2.84
N GLU A 109 -9.65 -7.88 2.65
CA GLU A 109 -10.20 -9.02 1.89
C GLU A 109 -11.47 -9.62 2.55
N GLU A 110 -11.51 -9.62 3.89
CA GLU A 110 -12.63 -10.20 4.64
C GLU A 110 -13.86 -9.30 4.70
N ILE A 111 -13.65 -7.99 4.95
CA ILE A 111 -14.74 -7.06 5.30
C ILE A 111 -14.68 -5.73 4.54
N GLY A 112 -13.82 -5.62 3.53
CA GLY A 112 -13.65 -4.43 2.72
C GLY A 112 -13.24 -3.22 3.56
N THR A 113 -13.78 -2.05 3.20
CA THR A 113 -13.44 -0.77 3.83
C THR A 113 -13.82 -0.67 5.31
N ALA A 114 -14.67 -1.58 5.83
CA ALA A 114 -14.97 -1.66 7.25
C ALA A 114 -13.74 -2.02 8.10
N CYS A 115 -12.69 -2.58 7.49
CA CYS A 115 -11.42 -2.90 8.15
C CYS A 115 -10.80 -1.70 8.87
N LEU A 116 -11.01 -0.47 8.36
CA LEU A 116 -10.49 0.77 8.96
C LEU A 116 -10.90 0.96 10.42
N GLN A 117 -12.05 0.40 10.82
CA GLN A 117 -12.51 0.48 12.21
C GLN A 117 -11.62 -0.33 13.16
N GLN A 118 -11.00 -1.40 12.67
CA GLN A 118 -10.17 -2.31 13.43
C GLN A 118 -8.69 -1.92 13.43
N LEU A 119 -8.25 -1.17 12.41
CA LEU A 119 -6.86 -0.72 12.29
C LEU A 119 -6.50 0.33 13.34
N ARG A 120 -5.36 0.12 13.99
CA ARG A 120 -4.74 1.03 14.96
C ARG A 120 -3.32 1.34 14.48
N GLY A 121 -2.92 2.61 14.54
CA GLY A 121 -1.62 3.03 14.08
C GLY A 121 -1.61 4.46 13.55
N GLU A 122 -0.48 4.83 12.98
CA GLU A 122 -0.28 6.07 12.24
C GLU A 122 0.06 5.71 10.80
N PHE A 123 -0.90 5.84 9.87
CA PHE A 123 -0.76 5.28 8.53
C PHE A 123 -1.45 6.11 7.46
N ALA A 124 -0.91 6.00 6.26
CA ALA A 124 -1.59 6.30 5.02
C ALA A 124 -1.29 5.16 4.06
N PHE A 125 -2.31 4.64 3.37
CA PHE A 125 -2.12 3.57 2.40
C PHE A 125 -2.95 3.79 1.15
N ALA A 126 -2.54 3.11 0.08
CA ALA A 126 -3.36 2.89 -1.11
C ALA A 126 -3.34 1.40 -1.46
N LEU A 127 -4.48 0.86 -1.85
CA LEU A 127 -4.62 -0.51 -2.32
C LEU A 127 -5.40 -0.57 -3.63
N TRP A 128 -4.97 -1.46 -4.51
CA TRP A 128 -5.69 -1.88 -5.68
C TRP A 128 -6.38 -3.21 -5.42
N ASP A 129 -7.69 -3.23 -5.55
CA ASP A 129 -8.54 -4.41 -5.52
C ASP A 129 -8.95 -4.73 -6.96
N GLY A 130 -8.21 -5.66 -7.57
CA GLY A 130 -8.43 -6.10 -8.95
C GLY A 130 -9.80 -6.74 -9.17
N PRO A 131 -10.23 -7.71 -8.33
CA PRO A 131 -11.55 -8.32 -8.42
C PRO A 131 -12.71 -7.32 -8.46
N ASN A 132 -12.61 -6.20 -7.73
CA ASN A 132 -13.66 -5.19 -7.64
C ASN A 132 -13.37 -3.90 -8.45
N ASP A 133 -12.34 -3.88 -9.30
CA ASP A 133 -11.91 -2.71 -10.10
C ASP A 133 -11.77 -1.42 -9.25
N THR A 134 -11.26 -1.53 -8.03
CA THR A 134 -11.31 -0.47 -7.02
C THR A 134 -9.93 -0.04 -6.56
N LEU A 135 -9.59 1.24 -6.75
CA LEU A 135 -8.46 1.88 -6.09
C LEU A 135 -8.96 2.57 -4.82
N PHE A 136 -8.55 2.03 -3.68
CA PHE A 136 -8.93 2.54 -2.36
C PHE A 136 -7.72 3.15 -1.65
N ALA A 137 -7.95 4.25 -0.94
CA ALA A 137 -6.93 4.92 -0.16
C ALA A 137 -7.52 5.45 1.14
N ALA A 138 -6.72 5.35 2.21
CA ALA A 138 -7.14 5.75 3.54
C ALA A 138 -5.98 6.34 4.34
N ARG A 139 -6.34 7.09 5.38
CA ARG A 139 -5.45 7.60 6.41
C ARG A 139 -5.93 7.16 7.78
N ASP A 140 -5.04 7.19 8.75
CA ASP A 140 -5.38 7.07 10.16
C ASP A 140 -6.34 8.19 10.61
N ARG A 141 -6.99 7.98 11.76
CA ARG A 141 -8.05 8.85 12.31
C ARG A 141 -7.61 10.29 12.54
N PHE A 142 -6.33 10.50 12.82
CA PHE A 142 -5.77 11.82 13.12
C PHE A 142 -5.05 12.42 11.91
N GLY A 143 -4.90 11.66 10.83
CA GLY A 143 -4.13 12.04 9.67
C GLY A 143 -2.66 12.28 10.01
N ILE A 144 -2.06 11.45 10.85
CA ILE A 144 -0.64 11.60 11.22
C ILE A 144 0.25 11.43 9.98
N LYS A 145 -0.01 10.41 9.17
CA LYS A 145 0.65 10.26 7.87
C LYS A 145 -0.17 11.00 6.80
N PRO A 146 0.43 11.91 6.03
CA PRO A 146 -0.28 12.69 5.04
C PRO A 146 -0.53 11.92 3.75
N LEU A 147 -1.58 12.31 3.04
CA LEU A 147 -2.00 11.70 1.80
C LEU A 147 -2.69 12.79 0.96
N TYR A 148 -2.25 12.93 -0.28
CA TYR A 148 -2.75 13.91 -1.23
C TYR A 148 -3.37 13.18 -2.43
N SER A 149 -4.38 13.78 -3.04
CA SER A 149 -4.98 13.26 -4.26
C SER A 149 -5.24 14.36 -5.29
N THR A 150 -5.17 14.00 -6.58
CA THR A 150 -5.54 14.88 -7.70
C THR A 150 -6.43 14.15 -8.70
N LYS A 151 -7.15 14.91 -9.54
CA LYS A 151 -8.20 14.40 -10.45
C LYS A 151 -7.75 14.24 -11.92
N SER A 152 -6.63 14.83 -12.34
CA SER A 152 -6.19 14.76 -13.76
C SER A 152 -5.79 13.33 -14.18
N ARG A 153 -5.30 12.56 -13.21
CA ARG A 153 -5.18 11.11 -13.09
C ARG A 153 -5.40 10.88 -11.58
N VAL A 154 -6.10 9.83 -11.11
CA VAL A 154 -6.21 9.66 -9.64
C VAL A 154 -4.84 9.22 -9.15
N VAL A 155 -4.07 10.22 -8.74
CA VAL A 155 -2.71 10.10 -8.25
C VAL A 155 -2.81 10.33 -6.76
N ILE A 156 -2.59 9.28 -5.99
CA ILE A 156 -2.56 9.32 -4.53
C ILE A 156 -1.10 9.30 -4.13
N ILE A 157 -0.65 10.34 -3.43
CA ILE A 157 0.75 10.48 -2.99
C ILE A 157 0.78 10.73 -1.49
N SER A 158 1.58 9.94 -0.77
CA SER A 158 1.95 10.29 0.59
C SER A 158 3.28 11.03 0.58
N ASN A 159 3.13 12.35 0.76
CA ASN A 159 4.12 13.31 1.22
C ASN A 159 5.27 13.64 0.25
N ASP A 160 5.00 14.62 -0.61
CA ASP A 160 5.83 15.32 -1.62
C ASP A 160 6.33 14.50 -2.84
#